data_AF-A0A7J8GUP3-F1
#
_entry.id   AF-A0A7J8GUP3-F1
#
_cell.length_a   1.000
_cell.length_b   1.000
_cell.length_c   1.000
_cell.angle_alpha   90.00
_cell.angle_beta   90.00
_cell.angle_gamma   90.00
#
_symmetry.space_group_name_H-M   'P 1'
#
loop_
_entity.id
_entity.type
_entity.pdbx_description
1 polymer ?
#
loop_
_entity_poly.entity_id
_entity_poly.type
_entity_poly.pdbx_seq_one_letter_code
_entity_poly.pdbx_strand_id
1 'polypeptide(L)'
;MYYNGISHVIVPDDFEGVYTILEWLSYMPKDNHSPVPIITPTDPIDREIEFLPSRASYDPRWMLAGRPHPILKGSWQSGFFDQDSFREILAPWAQTVVTGRARLGGIPVGVIAVETRTVEVAVPADPANLDSEAKIIQQAGQVWFPDSAYKTAQVIKDFNREKLPLMIFANWRGFSGGMKDMYDQVLKFGAYIVDGLRQYKQPILIYIPPYAELRGGSWVVLDSTINPLCIEMYADKESRGGILEPEGTVEIKFRKKDLIKAMRRIDPTYKKLVEQLGRSELSSKDRKDLESQLKAREDLLLPMYHQVAVQFADLHDTPGRMLEKGVISDILEWKTARSFLYWRLRRLLLEDQVKQEILQISSELSHVHIQSMLRRWFVETEGAVKAYLWDNNQMVVQWLEQHWQVEDGLHSTIRENIKYLKRDSALKTIRGLVQENPEVALDCMMHMGQHISPAERAQVAHLLSTMDSPAST
;
A
#
# COMPACT_ATOMS: atom_id res chain seq x y z
N MET A 1 -0.43 30.76 4.30
CA MET A 1 -0.27 29.45 4.96
C MET A 1 -0.88 28.29 4.18
N TYR A 2 -1.83 28.51 3.26
CA TYR A 2 -2.37 27.41 2.45
C TYR A 2 -1.37 26.87 1.41
N TYR A 3 -0.67 27.78 0.70
CA TYR A 3 0.31 27.45 -0.34
C TYR A 3 1.62 26.81 0.15
N ASN A 4 1.85 26.73 1.47
CA ASN A 4 3.05 26.09 2.06
C ASN A 4 2.70 24.93 2.99
N GLY A 5 1.44 24.48 3.01
CA GLY A 5 1.04 23.28 3.74
C GLY A 5 0.82 23.43 5.23
N ILE A 6 0.87 24.65 5.78
CA ILE A 6 0.57 24.89 7.20
C ILE A 6 -0.94 24.87 7.44
N SER A 7 -1.72 25.45 6.52
CA SER A 7 -3.18 25.37 6.55
C SER A 7 -3.63 24.21 5.64
N HIS A 8 -4.36 23.24 6.18
CA HIS A 8 -4.89 22.11 5.39
C HIS A 8 -6.02 22.53 4.44
N VAL A 9 -6.80 23.55 4.77
CA VAL A 9 -7.93 24.05 3.97
C VAL A 9 -8.15 25.55 4.22
N ILE A 10 -8.89 26.21 3.32
CA ILE A 10 -9.40 27.57 3.48
C ILE A 10 -10.92 27.55 3.41
N VAL A 11 -11.56 28.41 4.21
CA VAL A 11 -13.02 28.56 4.29
C VAL A 11 -13.36 30.06 4.22
N PRO A 12 -14.56 30.41 3.71
CA PRO A 12 -14.95 31.82 3.57
C PRO A 12 -15.31 32.48 4.91
N ASP A 13 -15.77 31.72 5.90
CA ASP A 13 -16.22 32.20 7.20
C ASP A 13 -16.05 31.14 8.30
N ASP A 14 -16.30 31.56 9.54
CA ASP A 14 -16.16 30.70 10.74
C ASP A 14 -17.14 29.53 10.74
N PHE A 15 -18.34 29.71 10.17
CA PHE A 15 -19.37 28.66 10.14
C PHE A 15 -18.92 27.51 9.24
N GLU A 16 -18.43 27.82 8.03
CA GLU A 16 -17.82 26.84 7.13
C GLU A 16 -16.56 26.21 7.74
N GLY A 17 -15.83 26.96 8.58
CA GLY A 17 -14.74 26.42 9.38
C GLY A 17 -15.20 25.32 10.35
N VAL A 18 -16.25 25.59 11.14
CA VAL A 18 -16.84 24.59 12.06
C VAL A 18 -17.43 23.41 11.29
N TYR A 19 -18.11 23.66 10.18
CA TYR A 19 -18.64 22.61 9.31
C TYR A 19 -17.51 21.69 8.82
N THR A 20 -16.40 22.26 8.34
CA THR A 20 -15.24 21.48 7.87
C THR A 20 -14.59 20.67 8.99
N ILE A 21 -14.54 21.20 10.23
CA ILE A 21 -14.05 20.44 11.39
C ILE A 21 -14.92 19.20 11.64
N LEU A 22 -16.25 19.36 11.65
CA LEU A 22 -17.18 18.25 11.83
C LEU A 22 -17.12 17.26 10.67
N GLU A 23 -16.95 17.76 9.44
CA GLU A 23 -16.76 16.93 8.26
C GLU A 23 -15.50 16.06 8.38
N TRP A 24 -14.37 16.61 8.84
CA TRP A 24 -13.16 15.84 9.09
C TRP A 24 -13.33 14.82 10.21
N LEU A 25 -13.94 15.21 11.33
CA LEU A 25 -14.25 14.31 12.44
C LEU A 25 -15.16 13.15 12.00
N SER A 26 -15.98 13.34 10.96
CA SER A 26 -16.82 12.26 10.43
C SER A 26 -16.03 11.06 9.93
N TYR A 27 -14.75 11.22 9.54
CA TYR A 27 -13.88 10.12 9.11
C TYR A 27 -13.13 9.47 10.28
N MET A 28 -13.00 10.17 11.41
CA MET A 28 -12.13 9.78 12.51
C MET A 28 -12.87 8.95 13.56
N PRO A 29 -12.20 8.03 14.27
CA PRO A 29 -12.77 7.37 15.44
C PRO A 29 -13.20 8.39 16.51
N LYS A 30 -14.24 8.05 17.29
CA LYS A 30 -14.72 8.89 18.40
C LYS A 30 -13.66 9.13 19.49
N ASP A 31 -12.73 8.19 19.65
CA ASP A 31 -11.63 8.23 20.60
C ASP A 31 -10.46 7.36 20.10
N ASN A 32 -9.32 7.40 20.80
CA ASN A 32 -8.13 6.64 20.46
C ASN A 32 -8.20 5.14 20.84
N HIS A 33 -9.35 4.61 21.24
CA HIS A 33 -9.55 3.18 21.53
C HIS A 33 -10.65 2.55 20.68
N SER A 34 -11.34 3.36 19.88
CA SER A 34 -12.44 2.94 19.02
C SER A 34 -11.98 2.66 17.59
N PRO A 35 -12.69 1.77 16.87
CA PRO A 35 -12.48 1.58 15.44
C PRO A 35 -12.95 2.80 14.64
N VAL A 36 -12.55 2.86 13.38
CA VAL A 36 -13.01 3.88 12.44
C VAL A 36 -14.53 3.79 12.19
N PRO A 37 -15.23 4.93 12.01
CA PRO A 37 -16.68 4.96 11.84
C PRO A 37 -17.08 4.53 10.41
N ILE A 38 -17.35 3.24 10.24
CA ILE A 38 -17.83 2.69 8.97
C ILE A 38 -19.35 2.90 8.88
N ILE A 39 -19.79 3.60 7.84
CA ILE A 39 -21.21 3.92 7.61
C ILE A 39 -21.79 3.05 6.50
N THR A 40 -23.11 2.93 6.43
CA THR A 40 -23.76 2.29 5.28
C THR A 40 -23.63 3.19 4.05
N PRO A 41 -22.97 2.74 2.96
CA PRO A 41 -22.79 3.58 1.79
C PRO A 41 -24.10 3.71 1.01
N THR A 42 -24.32 4.89 0.43
CA THR A 42 -25.32 5.09 -0.62
C THR A 42 -24.79 4.61 -1.98
N ASP A 43 -23.47 4.69 -2.17
CA ASP A 43 -22.78 4.27 -3.37
C ASP A 43 -22.47 2.74 -3.33
N PRO A 44 -23.01 1.91 -4.24
CA PRO A 44 -22.81 0.47 -4.22
C PRO A 44 -21.34 0.05 -4.23
N ILE A 45 -21.03 -1.02 -3.52
CA ILE A 45 -19.68 -1.62 -3.49
C ILE A 45 -19.40 -2.36 -4.80
N ASP A 46 -20.40 -3.07 -5.33
CA ASP A 46 -20.26 -3.97 -6.48
C ASP A 46 -20.38 -3.27 -7.84
N ARG A 47 -20.41 -1.94 -7.88
CA ARG A 47 -20.40 -1.20 -9.15
C ARG A 47 -19.00 -1.20 -9.77
N GLU A 48 -18.96 -1.11 -11.10
CA GLU A 48 -17.71 -0.82 -11.80
C GLU A 48 -17.31 0.66 -11.63
N ILE A 49 -16.02 0.94 -11.84
CA ILE A 49 -15.52 2.30 -11.99
C ILE A 49 -15.63 2.71 -13.46
N GLU A 50 -16.37 3.77 -13.74
CA GLU A 50 -16.60 4.26 -15.10
C GLU A 50 -15.46 5.12 -15.62
N PHE A 51 -14.82 5.92 -14.77
CA PHE A 51 -13.64 6.70 -15.15
C PHE A 51 -12.45 5.75 -15.34
N LEU A 52 -11.85 5.77 -16.53
CA LEU A 52 -10.67 4.97 -16.84
C LEU A 52 -9.44 5.89 -16.91
N PRO A 53 -8.45 5.70 -16.02
CA PRO A 53 -7.12 6.28 -16.19
C PRO A 53 -6.58 5.97 -17.58
N SER A 54 -5.86 6.92 -18.17
CA SER A 54 -5.33 6.81 -19.53
C SER A 54 -3.85 7.11 -19.57
N ARG A 55 -3.17 6.79 -20.67
CA ARG A 55 -1.78 7.21 -20.91
C ARG A 55 -1.64 8.72 -21.08
N ALA A 56 -2.70 9.40 -21.53
CA ALA A 56 -2.72 10.85 -21.57
C ALA A 56 -2.87 11.39 -20.14
N SER A 57 -2.26 12.53 -19.86
CA SER A 57 -2.34 13.15 -18.54
C SER A 57 -3.77 13.54 -18.19
N TYR A 58 -4.13 13.36 -16.93
CA TYR A 58 -5.47 13.59 -16.39
C TYR A 58 -5.38 14.10 -14.95
N ASP A 59 -6.46 14.72 -14.48
CA ASP A 59 -6.56 15.08 -13.07
C ASP A 59 -6.82 13.83 -12.23
N PRO A 60 -5.94 13.44 -11.28
CA PRO A 60 -6.16 12.26 -10.45
C PRO A 60 -7.46 12.37 -9.64
N ARG A 61 -7.98 13.57 -9.36
CA ARG A 61 -9.27 13.74 -8.69
C ARG A 61 -10.41 13.06 -9.45
N TRP A 62 -10.32 12.96 -10.78
CA TRP A 62 -11.33 12.26 -11.59
C TRP A 62 -11.31 10.75 -11.37
N MET A 63 -10.14 10.12 -11.18
CA MET A 63 -10.09 8.70 -10.83
C MET A 63 -10.56 8.44 -9.40
N LEU A 64 -10.37 9.41 -8.49
CA LEU A 64 -10.78 9.27 -7.09
C LEU A 64 -12.28 9.48 -6.90
N ALA A 65 -12.80 10.65 -7.28
CA ALA A 65 -14.17 11.11 -6.99
C ALA A 65 -15.12 11.01 -8.20
N GLY A 66 -14.58 10.78 -9.40
CA GLY A 66 -15.35 10.84 -10.64
C GLY A 66 -15.34 12.24 -11.25
N ARG A 67 -16.07 12.40 -12.36
CA ARG A 67 -16.21 13.69 -13.05
C ARG A 67 -17.54 13.76 -13.81
N PRO A 68 -18.00 14.96 -14.22
CA PRO A 68 -19.08 15.08 -15.18
C PRO A 68 -18.75 14.32 -16.47
N HIS A 69 -19.71 13.55 -16.99
CA HIS A 69 -19.51 12.76 -18.20
C HIS A 69 -19.29 13.69 -19.41
N PRO A 70 -18.20 13.50 -20.20
CA PRO A 70 -17.85 14.44 -21.26
C PRO A 70 -18.87 14.50 -22.42
N ILE A 71 -19.50 13.37 -22.74
CA ILE A 71 -20.46 13.24 -23.85
C ILE A 71 -21.93 13.37 -23.37
N LEU A 72 -22.33 12.58 -22.37
CA LEU A 72 -23.69 12.57 -21.82
C LEU A 72 -23.88 13.71 -20.82
N LYS A 73 -24.47 14.82 -21.27
CA LYS A 73 -24.79 15.97 -20.41
C LYS A 73 -25.69 15.53 -19.25
N GLY A 74 -25.31 15.89 -18.02
CA GLY A 74 -26.06 15.56 -16.80
C GLY A 74 -25.76 14.17 -16.23
N SER A 75 -24.97 13.34 -16.91
CA SER A 75 -24.47 12.09 -16.33
C SER A 75 -23.18 12.33 -15.55
N TRP A 76 -23.02 11.64 -14.43
CA TRP A 76 -21.75 11.54 -13.72
C TRP A 76 -20.96 10.33 -14.25
N GLN A 77 -19.65 10.45 -14.36
CA GLN A 77 -18.75 9.33 -14.60
C GLN A 77 -18.11 8.95 -13.26
N SER A 78 -18.47 7.79 -12.73
CA SER A 78 -18.07 7.37 -11.38
C SER A 78 -16.55 7.17 -11.23
N GLY A 79 -16.02 7.58 -10.07
CA GLY A 79 -14.64 7.33 -9.65
C GLY A 79 -14.49 6.09 -8.77
N PHE A 80 -13.30 5.91 -8.20
CA PHE A 80 -12.96 4.79 -7.33
C PHE A 80 -13.70 4.83 -6.00
N PHE A 81 -13.70 5.99 -5.33
CA PHE A 81 -14.30 6.17 -4.02
C PHE A 81 -15.80 6.45 -4.10
N ASP A 82 -16.45 6.42 -2.94
CA ASP A 82 -17.86 6.74 -2.81
C ASP A 82 -18.10 8.18 -3.28
N GLN A 83 -19.18 8.39 -4.03
CA GLN A 83 -19.54 9.71 -4.55
C GLN A 83 -19.57 10.77 -3.43
N ASP A 84 -18.99 11.94 -3.70
CA ASP A 84 -18.88 13.08 -2.79
C ASP A 84 -18.18 12.81 -1.44
N SER A 85 -17.48 11.69 -1.30
CA SER A 85 -16.76 11.33 -0.08
C SER A 85 -15.31 11.83 -0.03
N PHE A 86 -14.69 12.14 -1.18
CA PHE A 86 -13.31 12.60 -1.22
C PHE A 86 -13.21 14.07 -0.81
N ARG A 87 -12.43 14.34 0.24
CA ARG A 87 -12.12 15.68 0.77
C ARG A 87 -10.62 15.90 0.74
N GLU A 88 -10.20 16.76 -0.17
CA GLU A 88 -8.79 17.10 -0.37
C GLU A 88 -8.29 18.03 0.74
N ILE A 89 -7.06 17.81 1.18
CA ILE A 89 -6.31 18.67 2.09
C ILE A 89 -4.99 19.09 1.45
N LEU A 90 -4.50 20.27 1.83
CA LEU A 90 -3.20 20.80 1.39
C LEU A 90 -3.12 20.97 -0.14
N ALA A 91 -4.26 21.23 -0.81
CA ALA A 91 -4.38 21.18 -2.27
C ALA A 91 -3.37 22.04 -3.05
N PRO A 92 -3.15 23.34 -2.75
CA PRO A 92 -2.29 24.20 -3.57
C PRO A 92 -0.80 24.03 -3.26
N TRP A 93 -0.44 23.36 -2.17
CA TRP A 93 0.94 23.08 -1.80
C TRP A 93 1.36 21.72 -2.35
N ALA A 94 2.54 21.66 -3.00
CA ALA A 94 3.08 20.45 -3.61
C ALA A 94 2.03 19.69 -4.45
N GLN A 95 1.50 20.36 -5.47
CA GLN A 95 0.34 19.88 -6.24
C GLN A 95 0.65 18.64 -7.10
N THR A 96 1.91 18.23 -7.18
CA THR A 96 2.34 16.96 -7.79
C THR A 96 1.82 15.74 -7.03
N VAL A 97 1.42 15.90 -5.76
CA VAL A 97 0.74 14.87 -4.97
C VAL A 97 -0.59 15.40 -4.43
N VAL A 98 -1.64 14.60 -4.57
CA VAL A 98 -2.99 14.87 -4.09
C VAL A 98 -3.24 14.04 -2.83
N THR A 99 -3.67 14.69 -1.76
CA THR A 99 -3.84 14.08 -0.45
C THR A 99 -5.19 14.44 0.13
N GLY A 100 -5.88 13.48 0.74
CA GLY A 100 -7.24 13.71 1.24
C GLY A 100 -7.77 12.54 2.05
N ARG A 101 -9.02 12.66 2.49
CA ARG A 101 -9.78 11.55 3.09
C ARG A 101 -10.90 11.16 2.14
N ALA A 102 -11.27 9.88 2.09
CA ALA A 102 -12.39 9.39 1.31
C ALA A 102 -13.13 8.27 2.04
N ARG A 103 -14.21 7.77 1.45
CA ARG A 103 -14.83 6.50 1.84
C ARG A 103 -14.82 5.50 0.69
N LEU A 104 -14.52 4.24 1.02
CA LEU A 104 -14.65 3.10 0.14
C LEU A 104 -15.71 2.16 0.72
N GLY A 105 -16.90 2.13 0.13
CA GLY A 105 -18.03 1.37 0.65
C GLY A 105 -18.38 1.75 2.10
N GLY A 106 -18.27 3.05 2.43
CA GLY A 106 -18.52 3.58 3.76
C GLY A 106 -17.32 3.54 4.72
N ILE A 107 -16.24 2.84 4.37
CA ILE A 107 -15.02 2.75 5.19
C ILE A 107 -14.18 4.01 5.00
N PRO A 108 -13.93 4.83 6.04
CA PRO A 108 -13.12 6.02 5.90
C PRO A 108 -11.64 5.64 5.75
N VAL A 109 -10.95 6.28 4.81
CA VAL A 109 -9.55 6.04 4.49
C VAL A 109 -8.80 7.35 4.20
N GLY A 110 -7.54 7.39 4.58
CA GLY A 110 -6.59 8.37 4.07
C GLY A 110 -6.19 8.02 2.64
N VAL A 111 -6.05 9.01 1.77
CA VAL A 111 -5.80 8.84 0.34
C VAL A 111 -4.59 9.66 -0.08
N ILE A 112 -3.69 9.01 -0.83
CA ILE A 112 -2.57 9.65 -1.52
C ILE A 112 -2.63 9.23 -2.99
N ALA A 113 -2.62 10.20 -3.90
CA ALA A 113 -2.61 9.99 -5.34
C ALA A 113 -1.62 10.96 -6.01
N VAL A 114 -1.22 10.66 -7.24
CA VAL A 114 -0.17 11.40 -7.95
C VAL A 114 -0.74 12.17 -9.13
N GLU A 115 -0.33 13.42 -9.29
CA GLU A 115 -0.62 14.21 -10.47
C GLU A 115 0.23 13.75 -11.65
N THR A 116 -0.40 13.66 -12.82
CA THR A 116 0.26 13.20 -14.06
C THR A 116 0.62 14.37 -14.98
N ARG A 117 -0.04 15.50 -14.83
CA ARG A 117 0.25 16.73 -15.57
C ARG A 117 1.47 17.43 -14.98
N THR A 118 2.17 18.20 -15.81
CA THR A 118 3.15 19.17 -15.30
C THR A 118 2.42 20.24 -14.51
N VAL A 119 2.86 20.46 -13.28
CA VAL A 119 2.33 21.47 -12.36
C VAL A 119 3.19 22.72 -12.46
N GLU A 120 2.55 23.90 -12.44
CA GLU A 120 3.24 25.17 -12.35
C GLU A 120 3.05 25.77 -10.95
N VAL A 121 4.16 26.03 -10.27
CA VAL A 121 4.17 26.61 -8.93
C VAL A 121 4.69 28.04 -9.01
N ALA A 122 3.83 28.99 -8.68
CA ALA A 122 4.22 30.40 -8.55
C ALA A 122 4.85 30.63 -7.16
N VAL A 123 6.16 30.86 -7.15
CA VAL A 123 6.92 31.26 -5.97
C VAL A 123 6.90 32.80 -5.90
N PRO A 124 6.35 33.39 -4.83
CA PRO A 124 6.28 34.84 -4.69
C PRO A 124 7.67 35.46 -4.56
N ALA A 125 7.79 36.72 -5.00
CA ALA A 125 8.97 37.53 -4.73
C ALA A 125 9.13 37.73 -3.21
N ASP A 126 10.38 37.79 -2.75
CA ASP A 126 10.70 38.15 -1.37
C ASP A 126 10.71 39.68 -1.22
N PRO A 127 9.77 40.28 -0.47
CA PRO A 127 9.72 41.73 -0.31
C PRO A 127 10.95 42.31 0.42
N ALA A 128 11.70 41.48 1.15
CA ALA A 128 12.91 41.89 1.85
C ALA A 128 14.16 41.91 0.96
N ASN A 129 14.08 41.36 -0.26
CA ASN A 129 15.18 41.30 -1.20
C ASN A 129 14.77 41.96 -2.53
N LEU A 130 15.36 43.12 -2.83
CA LEU A 130 15.06 43.89 -4.04
C LEU A 130 15.39 43.17 -5.35
N ASP A 131 16.34 42.23 -5.32
CA ASP A 131 16.73 41.42 -6.48
C ASP A 131 15.81 40.20 -6.67
N SER A 132 14.83 39.99 -5.77
CA SER A 132 13.91 38.87 -5.82
C SER A 132 12.71 39.18 -6.69
N GLU A 133 12.46 38.33 -7.68
CA GLU A 133 11.29 38.38 -8.55
C GLU A 133 10.41 37.13 -8.34
N ALA A 134 9.13 37.26 -8.67
CA ALA A 134 8.23 36.11 -8.64
C ALA A 134 8.65 35.12 -9.74
N LYS A 135 8.76 33.84 -9.38
CA LYS A 135 9.23 32.79 -10.28
C LYS A 135 8.15 31.74 -10.47
N ILE A 136 8.00 31.26 -11.70
CA ILE A 136 7.15 30.12 -12.01
C ILE A 136 8.06 28.92 -12.22
N ILE A 137 7.89 27.90 -11.38
CA ILE A 137 8.66 26.66 -11.44
C ILE A 137 7.74 25.57 -12.00
N GLN A 138 8.20 24.89 -13.04
CA GLN A 138 7.52 23.72 -13.57
C GLN A 138 8.00 22.46 -12.84
N GLN A 139 7.05 21.69 -12.33
CA GLN A 139 7.28 20.41 -11.69
C GLN A 139 6.63 19.31 -12.53
N ALA A 140 7.42 18.32 -12.94
CA ALA A 140 6.90 17.20 -13.71
C ALA A 140 5.91 16.36 -12.88
N GLY A 141 4.84 15.88 -13.51
CA GLY A 141 3.99 14.86 -12.91
C GLY A 141 4.76 13.55 -12.68
N GLN A 142 4.23 12.67 -11.84
CA GLN A 142 4.84 11.36 -11.52
C GLN A 142 6.24 11.44 -10.88
N VAL A 143 6.67 12.58 -10.32
CA VAL A 143 7.99 12.75 -9.70
C VAL A 143 7.85 13.27 -8.28
N TRP A 144 8.63 12.71 -7.36
CA TRP A 144 8.78 13.28 -6.02
C TRP A 144 9.85 14.38 -5.97
N PHE A 145 9.39 15.58 -5.69
CA PHE A 145 10.17 16.76 -5.33
C PHE A 145 10.27 16.91 -3.79
N PRO A 146 11.15 17.78 -3.26
CA PRO A 146 11.27 17.99 -1.81
C PRO A 146 9.94 18.29 -1.11
N ASP A 147 9.11 19.14 -1.73
CA ASP A 147 7.81 19.55 -1.22
C ASP A 147 6.79 18.39 -1.20
N SER A 148 6.68 17.64 -2.29
CA SER A 148 5.77 16.51 -2.43
C SER A 148 6.19 15.31 -1.58
N ALA A 149 7.50 15.05 -1.43
CA ALA A 149 8.00 14.04 -0.50
C ALA A 149 7.67 14.44 0.95
N TYR A 150 7.83 15.71 1.31
CA TYR A 150 7.48 16.20 2.65
C TYR A 150 5.96 16.15 2.90
N LYS A 151 5.13 16.61 1.93
CA LYS A 151 3.66 16.52 1.99
C LYS A 151 3.20 15.08 2.17
N THR A 152 3.76 14.15 1.39
CA THR A 152 3.47 12.71 1.50
C THR A 152 3.79 12.20 2.90
N ALA A 153 4.99 12.46 3.41
CA ALA A 153 5.42 12.01 4.73
C ALA A 153 4.58 12.63 5.87
N GLN A 154 4.22 13.91 5.75
CA GLN A 154 3.38 14.60 6.73
C GLN A 154 1.99 13.98 6.82
N VAL A 155 1.36 13.77 5.66
CA VAL A 155 0.01 13.18 5.59
C VAL A 155 -0.01 11.74 6.09
N ILE A 156 1.02 10.94 5.82
CA ILE A 156 1.17 9.60 6.41
C ILE A 156 1.19 9.68 7.94
N LYS A 157 1.96 10.63 8.51
CA LYS A 157 2.03 10.81 9.96
C LYS A 157 0.69 11.26 10.55
N ASP A 158 -0.03 12.14 9.86
CA ASP A 158 -1.33 12.65 10.32
C ASP A 158 -2.38 11.53 10.30
N PHE A 159 -2.52 10.81 9.19
CA PHE A 159 -3.48 9.70 9.07
C PHE A 159 -3.20 8.54 10.03
N ASN A 160 -1.93 8.25 10.32
CA ASN A 160 -1.56 7.26 11.34
C ASN A 160 -2.07 7.66 12.74
N ARG A 161 -1.96 8.94 13.09
CA ARG A 161 -2.45 9.47 14.38
C ARG A 161 -3.97 9.49 14.45
N GLU A 162 -4.63 9.71 13.32
CA GLU A 162 -6.09 9.61 13.16
C GLU A 162 -6.58 8.16 13.16
N LYS A 163 -5.66 7.18 13.15
CA LYS A 163 -5.96 5.74 13.06
C LYS A 163 -6.75 5.35 11.82
N LEU A 164 -6.54 6.09 10.73
CA LEU A 164 -7.15 5.76 9.44
C LEU A 164 -6.35 4.65 8.76
N PRO A 165 -6.99 3.77 7.98
CA PRO A 165 -6.29 3.01 6.95
C PRO A 165 -5.81 3.95 5.84
N LEU A 166 -4.79 3.53 5.10
CA LEU A 166 -4.18 4.32 4.03
C LEU A 166 -4.37 3.64 2.67
N MET A 167 -4.78 4.40 1.67
CA MET A 167 -4.77 3.99 0.27
C MET A 167 -3.83 4.88 -0.53
N ILE A 168 -2.82 4.27 -1.17
CA ILE A 168 -1.85 4.96 -2.03
C ILE A 168 -2.07 4.51 -3.47
N PHE A 169 -2.56 5.40 -4.32
CA PHE A 169 -2.62 5.19 -5.77
C PHE A 169 -1.27 5.57 -6.36
N ALA A 170 -0.35 4.61 -6.39
CA ALA A 170 1.05 4.82 -6.72
C ALA A 170 1.26 5.02 -8.22
N ASN A 171 1.93 6.12 -8.58
CA ASN A 171 2.24 6.45 -9.97
C ASN A 171 3.48 7.37 -10.06
N TRP A 172 4.63 6.87 -9.60
CA TRP A 172 5.89 7.62 -9.57
C TRP A 172 7.01 6.96 -10.38
N ARG A 173 7.67 7.77 -11.21
CA ARG A 173 8.88 7.41 -11.95
C ARG A 173 10.16 7.49 -11.11
N GLY A 174 10.08 8.14 -9.95
CA GLY A 174 11.21 8.29 -9.05
C GLY A 174 11.18 9.61 -8.28
N PHE A 175 12.29 9.86 -7.59
CA PHE A 175 12.60 11.16 -7.00
C PHE A 175 13.31 12.06 -8.01
N SER A 176 13.12 13.37 -7.89
CA SER A 176 13.91 14.32 -8.68
C SER A 176 15.38 14.22 -8.30
N GLY A 177 16.22 13.87 -9.29
CA GLY A 177 17.67 13.80 -9.15
C GLY A 177 18.39 15.09 -9.55
N GLY A 178 17.66 16.19 -9.79
CA GLY A 178 18.25 17.47 -10.19
C GLY A 178 19.11 18.08 -9.09
N MET A 179 20.16 18.82 -9.46
CA MET A 179 21.10 19.44 -8.52
C MET A 179 20.38 20.31 -7.47
N LYS A 180 19.39 21.10 -7.90
CA LYS A 180 18.60 21.95 -7.01
C LYS A 180 17.80 21.14 -5.99
N ASP A 181 17.05 20.13 -6.42
CA ASP A 181 16.20 19.32 -5.52
C ASP A 181 17.03 18.48 -4.54
N MET A 182 18.21 18.03 -4.98
CA MET A 182 19.19 17.37 -4.11
C MET A 182 19.73 18.32 -3.05
N TYR A 183 20.06 19.57 -3.44
CA TYR A 183 20.47 20.62 -2.51
C TYR A 183 19.34 20.98 -1.53
N ASP A 184 18.11 21.03 -2.02
CA ASP A 184 16.87 21.25 -1.26
C ASP A 184 16.43 20.00 -0.47
N GLN A 185 17.33 19.02 -0.31
CA GLN A 185 17.24 17.93 0.65
C GLN A 185 16.15 16.90 0.36
N VAL A 186 15.80 16.67 -0.91
CA VAL A 186 14.81 15.65 -1.33
C VAL A 186 15.03 14.29 -0.67
N LEU A 187 16.29 13.86 -0.49
CA LEU A 187 16.64 12.59 0.15
C LEU A 187 16.22 12.51 1.62
N LYS A 188 16.27 13.62 2.36
CA LYS A 188 15.83 13.65 3.77
C LYS A 188 14.33 13.42 3.86
N PHE A 189 13.57 14.05 2.97
CA PHE A 189 12.12 13.90 2.93
C PHE A 189 11.70 12.52 2.42
N GLY A 190 12.45 11.94 1.48
CA GLY A 190 12.28 10.54 1.07
C GLY A 190 12.44 9.56 2.25
N ALA A 191 13.43 9.77 3.13
CA ALA A 191 13.60 8.96 4.33
C ALA A 191 12.40 9.08 5.31
N TYR A 192 11.77 10.25 5.40
CA TYR A 192 10.58 10.43 6.25
C TYR A 192 9.35 9.66 5.78
N ILE A 193 9.25 9.33 4.49
CA ILE A 193 8.21 8.43 3.98
C ILE A 193 8.40 7.03 4.58
N VAL A 194 9.64 6.52 4.55
CA VAL A 194 10.00 5.23 5.16
C VAL A 194 9.72 5.24 6.66
N ASP A 195 10.11 6.29 7.37
CA ASP A 195 9.83 6.43 8.81
C ASP A 195 8.32 6.44 9.09
N GLY A 196 7.53 7.15 8.28
CA GLY A 196 6.08 7.23 8.42
C GLY A 196 5.40 5.88 8.23
N LEU A 197 5.74 5.16 7.16
CA LEU A 197 5.18 3.84 6.86
C LEU A 197 5.61 2.77 7.87
N ARG A 198 6.87 2.81 8.33
CA ARG A 198 7.38 1.92 9.37
C ARG A 198 6.62 2.08 10.70
N GLN A 199 6.18 3.30 11.02
CA GLN A 199 5.44 3.59 12.25
C GLN A 199 3.92 3.43 12.09
N TYR A 200 3.44 3.19 10.87
CA TYR A 200 2.01 3.05 10.59
C TYR A 200 1.45 1.79 11.25
N LYS A 201 0.26 1.89 11.84
CA LYS A 201 -0.34 0.78 12.61
C LYS A 201 -1.63 0.22 12.01
N GLN A 202 -2.15 0.84 10.96
CA GLN A 202 -3.37 0.42 10.28
C GLN A 202 -3.04 -0.17 8.91
N PRO A 203 -3.99 -0.88 8.26
CA PRO A 203 -3.78 -1.40 6.91
C PRO A 203 -3.42 -0.29 5.90
N ILE A 204 -2.40 -0.55 5.08
CA ILE A 204 -1.96 0.30 3.98
C ILE A 204 -2.11 -0.50 2.69
N LEU A 205 -2.98 -0.03 1.79
CA LEU A 205 -3.17 -0.61 0.47
C LEU A 205 -2.49 0.28 -0.57
N ILE A 206 -1.43 -0.22 -1.19
CA ILE A 206 -0.75 0.45 -2.30
C ILE A 206 -1.23 -0.19 -3.58
N TYR A 207 -1.78 0.61 -4.48
CA TYR A 207 -2.29 0.13 -5.76
C TYR A 207 -1.69 0.95 -6.90
N ILE A 208 -1.10 0.30 -7.88
CA ILE A 208 -0.58 0.94 -9.10
C ILE A 208 -1.71 0.91 -10.16
N PRO A 209 -2.35 2.05 -10.50
CA PRO A 209 -3.51 2.08 -11.41
C PRO A 209 -3.18 1.75 -12.89
N PRO A 210 -4.18 1.66 -13.78
CA PRO A 210 -3.94 1.48 -15.21
C PRO A 210 -3.02 2.54 -15.79
N TYR A 211 -2.05 2.11 -16.60
CA TYR A 211 -1.04 2.96 -17.22
C TYR A 211 -0.17 3.77 -16.24
N ALA A 212 -0.27 3.50 -14.95
CA ALA A 212 0.63 4.05 -13.96
C ALA A 212 1.90 3.22 -13.86
N GLU A 213 2.93 3.83 -13.28
CA GLU A 213 4.20 3.15 -13.05
C GLU A 213 4.80 3.44 -11.69
N LEU A 214 5.52 2.47 -11.14
CA LEU A 214 6.30 2.63 -9.92
C LEU A 214 7.75 2.20 -10.17
N ARG A 215 8.66 3.17 -10.14
CA ARG A 215 10.04 2.97 -10.59
C ARG A 215 11.07 3.32 -9.52
N GLY A 216 12.21 2.63 -9.57
CA GLY A 216 13.45 3.00 -8.88
C GLY A 216 13.27 3.32 -7.40
N GLY A 217 13.77 4.49 -6.98
CA GLY A 217 13.70 4.94 -5.59
C GLY A 217 12.28 5.07 -5.05
N SER A 218 11.27 5.30 -5.91
CA SER A 218 9.90 5.40 -5.46
C SER A 218 9.32 4.07 -5.00
N TRP A 219 9.72 2.96 -5.63
CA TRP A 219 9.38 1.62 -5.14
C TRP A 219 10.03 1.38 -3.77
N VAL A 220 11.31 1.72 -3.63
CA VAL A 220 12.10 1.45 -2.42
C VAL A 220 11.45 2.04 -1.17
N VAL A 221 10.90 3.25 -1.25
CA VAL A 221 10.30 3.92 -0.08
C VAL A 221 8.86 3.50 0.21
N LEU A 222 8.23 2.71 -0.67
CA LEU A 222 6.86 2.22 -0.54
C LEU A 222 6.77 0.70 -0.36
N ASP A 223 7.88 0.00 -0.45
CA ASP A 223 7.91 -1.47 -0.46
C ASP A 223 7.28 -2.07 0.80
N SER A 224 6.52 -3.14 0.61
CA SER A 224 5.84 -3.86 1.69
C SER A 224 6.76 -4.31 2.82
N THR A 225 8.04 -4.56 2.54
CA THR A 225 9.03 -4.98 3.55
C THR A 225 9.34 -3.92 4.60
N ILE A 226 8.99 -2.64 4.36
CA ILE A 226 9.09 -1.58 5.37
C ILE A 226 8.18 -1.86 6.57
N ASN A 227 6.98 -2.36 6.30
CA ASN A 227 5.99 -2.72 7.31
C ASN A 227 5.11 -3.87 6.81
N PRO A 228 5.62 -5.13 6.87
CA PRO A 228 4.98 -6.29 6.25
C PRO A 228 3.68 -6.71 6.93
N LEU A 229 3.39 -6.15 8.11
CA LEU A 229 2.14 -6.42 8.84
C LEU A 229 0.98 -5.56 8.35
N CYS A 230 1.29 -4.39 7.76
CA CYS A 230 0.29 -3.40 7.38
C CYS A 230 0.20 -3.19 5.87
N ILE A 231 1.33 -3.27 5.14
CA ILE A 231 1.40 -2.90 3.73
C ILE A 231 1.08 -4.10 2.84
N GLU A 232 0.08 -3.95 1.98
CA GLU A 232 -0.19 -4.83 0.85
C GLU A 232 -0.11 -4.04 -0.46
N MET A 233 0.62 -4.58 -1.44
CA MET A 233 0.86 -3.95 -2.73
C MET A 233 0.14 -4.69 -3.84
N TYR A 234 -0.52 -3.94 -4.71
CA TYR A 234 -1.28 -4.43 -5.86
C TYR A 234 -0.89 -3.65 -7.11
N ALA A 235 -0.96 -4.31 -8.25
CA ALA A 235 -0.68 -3.67 -9.54
C ALA A 235 -1.83 -3.93 -10.52
N ASP A 236 -2.24 -2.92 -11.27
CA ASP A 236 -3.18 -3.10 -12.37
C ASP A 236 -2.52 -3.88 -13.52
N LYS A 237 -3.29 -4.67 -14.27
CA LYS A 237 -2.79 -5.39 -15.45
C LYS A 237 -2.08 -4.51 -16.49
N GLU A 238 -2.47 -3.24 -16.61
CA GLU A 238 -1.87 -2.28 -17.54
C GLU A 238 -0.74 -1.44 -16.93
N SER A 239 -0.39 -1.66 -15.65
CA SER A 239 0.66 -0.91 -14.95
C SER A 239 2.07 -1.39 -15.30
N ARG A 240 3.08 -0.64 -14.85
CA ARG A 240 4.51 -0.98 -15.01
C ARG A 240 5.31 -0.74 -13.73
N GLY A 241 6.44 -1.41 -13.63
CA GLY A 241 7.36 -1.16 -12.52
C GLY A 241 8.66 -1.92 -12.65
N GLY A 242 9.73 -1.27 -12.19
CA GLY A 242 11.09 -1.73 -12.41
C GLY A 242 12.10 -0.76 -11.81
N ILE A 243 13.38 -1.09 -11.95
CA ILE A 243 14.46 -0.25 -11.37
C ILE A 243 14.61 1.05 -12.16
N LEU A 244 14.56 0.96 -13.48
CA LEU A 244 14.67 2.08 -14.41
C LEU A 244 13.50 2.04 -15.39
N GLU A 245 13.30 3.14 -16.12
CA GLU A 245 12.47 3.13 -17.32
C GLU A 245 13.10 2.21 -18.40
N PRO A 246 12.30 1.66 -19.34
CA PRO A 246 12.80 0.78 -20.39
C PRO A 246 13.90 1.44 -21.23
N GLU A 247 13.75 2.73 -21.54
CA GLU A 247 14.74 3.54 -22.26
C GLU A 247 16.09 3.57 -21.53
N GLY A 248 16.08 3.86 -20.22
CA GLY A 248 17.29 3.86 -19.39
C GLY A 248 17.92 2.47 -19.25
N THR A 249 17.09 1.43 -19.21
CA THR A 249 17.57 0.03 -19.20
C THR A 249 18.31 -0.32 -20.48
N VAL A 250 17.77 0.06 -21.64
CA VAL A 250 18.42 -0.14 -22.96
C VAL A 250 19.73 0.62 -23.05
N GLU A 251 19.76 1.87 -22.58
CA GLU A 251 20.97 2.70 -22.62
C GLU A 251 22.15 2.07 -21.84
N ILE A 252 21.86 1.38 -20.74
CA ILE A 252 22.89 0.73 -19.92
C ILE A 252 23.19 -0.70 -20.39
N LYS A 253 22.15 -1.50 -20.65
CA LYS A 253 22.27 -2.97 -20.79
C LYS A 253 22.12 -3.49 -22.23
N PHE A 254 21.53 -2.72 -23.15
CA PHE A 254 21.32 -3.12 -24.54
C PHE A 254 21.88 -2.07 -25.51
N ARG A 255 23.19 -1.82 -25.38
CA ARG A 255 23.90 -0.75 -26.10
C ARG A 255 24.04 -1.08 -27.58
N LYS A 256 24.52 -0.11 -28.38
CA LYS A 256 24.72 -0.25 -29.84
C LYS A 256 25.37 -1.58 -30.26
N LYS A 257 26.34 -2.10 -29.51
CA LYS A 257 27.00 -3.39 -29.77
C LYS A 257 26.01 -4.57 -29.80
N ASP A 258 25.04 -4.59 -28.89
CA ASP A 258 24.07 -5.67 -28.78
C ASP A 258 22.92 -5.51 -29.78
N LEU A 259 22.56 -4.26 -30.12
CA LEU A 259 21.69 -3.97 -31.27
C LEU A 259 22.29 -4.53 -32.57
N ILE A 260 23.58 -4.31 -32.83
CA ILE A 260 24.28 -4.84 -34.00
C ILE A 260 24.32 -6.38 -33.97
N LYS A 261 24.55 -7.00 -32.80
CA LYS A 261 24.45 -8.48 -32.69
C LYS A 261 23.04 -8.98 -33.01
N ALA A 262 22.01 -8.27 -32.58
CA ALA A 262 20.62 -8.61 -32.88
C ALA A 262 20.32 -8.46 -34.38
N MET A 263 20.79 -7.40 -35.04
CA MET A 263 20.71 -7.23 -36.50
C MET A 263 21.40 -8.38 -37.22
N ARG A 264 22.64 -8.73 -36.83
CA ARG A 264 23.38 -9.85 -37.43
C ARG A 264 22.67 -11.20 -37.27
N ARG A 265 21.94 -11.39 -36.16
CA ARG A 265 21.20 -12.63 -35.89
C ARG A 265 19.88 -12.72 -36.65
N ILE A 266 19.14 -11.60 -36.73
CA ILE A 266 17.74 -11.59 -37.17
C ILE A 266 17.58 -11.05 -38.59
N ASP A 267 18.30 -9.98 -38.97
CA ASP A 267 18.15 -9.34 -40.29
C ASP A 267 18.85 -10.20 -41.39
N PRO A 268 18.09 -10.75 -42.36
CA PRO A 268 18.67 -11.61 -43.39
C PRO A 268 19.68 -10.89 -44.29
N THR A 269 19.44 -9.60 -44.57
CA THR A 269 20.32 -8.79 -45.43
C THR A 269 21.64 -8.50 -44.74
N TYR A 270 21.60 -8.08 -43.47
CA TYR A 270 22.79 -7.87 -42.65
C TYR A 270 23.62 -9.15 -42.52
N LYS A 271 22.96 -10.29 -42.30
CA LYS A 271 23.63 -11.60 -42.24
C LYS A 271 24.36 -11.95 -43.54
N LYS A 272 23.70 -11.77 -44.69
CA LYS A 272 24.32 -11.99 -46.02
C LYS A 272 25.53 -11.10 -46.25
N LEU A 273 25.45 -9.81 -45.91
CA LEU A 273 26.57 -8.87 -46.06
C LEU A 273 27.76 -9.27 -45.18
N VAL A 274 27.51 -9.69 -43.93
CA VAL A 274 28.57 -10.19 -43.03
C VAL A 274 29.19 -11.50 -43.54
N GLU A 275 28.38 -12.42 -44.07
CA GLU A 275 28.87 -13.68 -44.66
C GLU A 275 29.70 -13.43 -45.91
N GLN A 276 29.31 -12.48 -46.76
CA GLN A 276 30.08 -12.06 -47.93
C GLN A 276 31.43 -11.46 -47.51
N LEU A 277 31.44 -10.57 -46.51
CA LEU A 277 32.67 -9.99 -45.93
C LEU A 277 33.62 -11.03 -45.30
N GLY A 278 33.10 -12.20 -44.91
CA GLY A 278 33.88 -13.30 -44.35
C GLY A 278 34.61 -14.16 -45.39
N ARG A 279 34.41 -13.95 -46.70
CA ARG A 279 35.06 -14.74 -47.77
C ARG A 279 36.49 -14.24 -48.02
N SER A 280 37.43 -15.18 -48.15
CA SER A 280 38.88 -14.90 -48.26
C SER A 280 39.31 -14.24 -49.58
N GLU A 281 38.51 -14.36 -50.65
CA GLU A 281 38.85 -13.97 -52.03
C GLU A 281 38.19 -12.63 -52.45
N LEU A 282 38.25 -11.60 -51.60
CA LEU A 282 37.67 -10.28 -51.90
C LEU A 282 38.72 -9.27 -52.34
N SER A 283 38.43 -8.54 -53.42
CA SER A 283 39.24 -7.38 -53.81
C SER A 283 39.10 -6.26 -52.76
N SER A 284 40.11 -5.40 -52.65
CA SER A 284 40.08 -4.25 -51.71
C SER A 284 38.93 -3.27 -51.99
N LYS A 285 38.46 -3.22 -53.24
CA LYS A 285 37.33 -2.40 -53.68
C LYS A 285 35.99 -3.00 -53.23
N ASP A 286 35.79 -4.30 -53.44
CA ASP A 286 34.55 -5.00 -53.08
C ASP A 286 34.37 -5.08 -51.56
N ARG A 287 35.48 -5.22 -50.82
CA ARG A 287 35.45 -5.18 -49.35
C ARG A 287 34.97 -3.83 -48.82
N LYS A 288 35.48 -2.72 -49.38
CA LYS A 288 35.03 -1.36 -49.01
C LYS A 288 33.57 -1.12 -49.37
N ASP A 289 33.12 -1.63 -50.53
CA ASP A 289 31.72 -1.49 -50.95
C ASP A 289 30.79 -2.25 -50.00
N LEU A 290 31.12 -3.50 -49.65
CA LEU A 290 30.36 -4.29 -48.69
C LEU A 290 30.35 -3.68 -47.28
N GLU A 291 31.48 -3.13 -46.81
CA GLU A 291 31.55 -2.39 -45.53
C GLU A 291 30.65 -1.14 -45.56
N SER A 292 30.60 -0.42 -46.68
CA SER A 292 29.73 0.74 -46.88
C SER A 292 28.25 0.34 -46.87
N GLN A 293 27.88 -0.71 -47.61
CA GLN A 293 26.51 -1.24 -47.63
C GLN A 293 26.06 -1.75 -46.26
N LEU A 294 26.95 -2.41 -45.53
CA LEU A 294 26.68 -2.91 -44.18
C LEU A 294 26.45 -1.75 -43.21
N LYS A 295 27.27 -0.70 -43.27
CA LYS A 295 27.07 0.50 -42.46
C LYS A 295 25.77 1.22 -42.81
N ALA A 296 25.44 1.37 -44.09
CA ALA A 296 24.17 1.95 -44.53
C ALA A 296 22.96 1.15 -44.02
N ARG A 297 23.05 -0.18 -44.02
CA ARG A 297 22.01 -1.06 -43.45
C ARG A 297 21.93 -0.92 -41.92
N GLU A 298 23.06 -0.82 -41.23
CA GLU A 298 23.12 -0.59 -39.78
C GLU A 298 22.40 0.71 -39.41
N ASP A 299 22.77 1.83 -40.04
CA ASP A 299 22.23 3.16 -39.73
C ASP A 299 20.73 3.24 -40.02
N LEU A 300 20.24 2.54 -41.05
CA LEU A 300 18.81 2.44 -41.36
C LEU A 300 18.03 1.65 -40.29
N LEU A 301 18.60 0.54 -39.80
CA LEU A 301 17.92 -0.37 -38.89
C LEU A 301 17.99 0.09 -37.42
N LEU A 302 18.96 0.92 -37.08
CA LEU A 302 19.27 1.28 -35.70
C LEU A 302 18.07 1.87 -34.92
N PRO A 303 17.27 2.80 -35.47
CA PRO A 303 16.10 3.34 -34.77
C PRO A 303 15.03 2.27 -34.46
N MET A 304 14.75 1.39 -35.43
CA MET A 304 13.75 0.32 -35.26
C MET A 304 14.21 -0.74 -34.26
N TYR A 305 15.47 -1.16 -34.34
CA TYR A 305 16.03 -2.13 -33.39
C TYR A 305 16.14 -1.54 -31.98
N HIS A 306 16.38 -0.23 -31.86
CA HIS A 306 16.30 0.44 -30.57
C HIS A 306 14.89 0.36 -29.98
N GLN A 307 13.84 0.63 -30.75
CA GLN A 307 12.45 0.48 -30.29
C GLN A 307 12.13 -0.97 -29.89
N VAL A 308 12.62 -1.96 -30.64
CA VAL A 308 12.51 -3.38 -30.27
C VAL A 308 13.21 -3.67 -28.95
N ALA A 309 14.40 -3.10 -28.72
CA ALA A 309 15.12 -3.26 -27.46
C ALA A 309 14.38 -2.61 -26.28
N VAL A 310 13.76 -1.44 -26.51
CA VAL A 310 12.92 -0.76 -25.50
C VAL A 310 11.69 -1.62 -25.15
N GLN A 311 11.00 -2.17 -26.15
CA GLN A 311 9.89 -3.09 -25.91
C GLN A 311 10.34 -4.37 -25.21
N PHE A 312 11.52 -4.90 -25.55
CA PHE A 312 12.11 -6.04 -24.86
C PHE A 312 12.40 -5.73 -23.39
N ALA A 313 12.90 -4.53 -23.09
CA ALA A 313 13.08 -4.08 -21.71
C ALA A 313 11.73 -3.95 -20.99
N ASP A 314 10.72 -3.32 -21.60
CA ASP A 314 9.37 -3.14 -21.02
C ASP A 314 8.68 -4.47 -20.65
N LEU A 315 8.94 -5.55 -21.40
CA LEU A 315 8.41 -6.89 -21.06
C LEU A 315 8.91 -7.41 -19.70
N HIS A 316 10.04 -6.91 -19.20
CA HIS A 316 10.55 -7.22 -17.86
C HIS A 316 9.86 -6.40 -16.76
N ASP A 317 9.12 -5.35 -17.10
CA ASP A 317 8.52 -4.43 -16.13
C ASP A 317 7.01 -4.68 -15.94
N THR A 318 6.54 -5.86 -16.37
CA THR A 318 5.13 -6.23 -16.36
C THR A 318 4.64 -6.70 -14.97
N PRO A 319 3.35 -6.49 -14.64
CA PRO A 319 2.76 -6.97 -13.40
C PRO A 319 2.87 -8.49 -13.22
N GLY A 320 2.83 -9.25 -14.32
CA GLY A 320 3.04 -10.69 -14.31
C GLY A 320 4.39 -11.09 -13.70
N ARG A 321 5.47 -10.36 -14.03
CA ARG A 321 6.77 -10.58 -13.41
C ARG A 321 6.80 -10.14 -11.94
N MET A 322 6.09 -9.08 -11.58
CA MET A 322 6.00 -8.63 -10.18
C MET A 322 5.37 -9.69 -9.29
N LEU A 323 4.25 -10.27 -9.74
CA LEU A 323 3.56 -11.34 -9.02
C LEU A 323 4.43 -12.60 -8.92
N GLU A 324 5.06 -13.01 -10.03
CA GLU A 324 5.96 -14.18 -10.06
C GLU A 324 7.19 -14.01 -9.15
N LYS A 325 7.62 -12.77 -8.91
CA LYS A 325 8.69 -12.45 -7.96
C LYS A 325 8.20 -12.19 -6.54
N GLY A 326 6.89 -12.24 -6.29
CA GLY A 326 6.29 -12.08 -4.97
C GLY A 326 6.44 -10.67 -4.40
N VAL A 327 6.60 -9.63 -5.24
CA VAL A 327 6.72 -8.23 -4.77
C VAL A 327 5.36 -7.51 -4.68
N ILE A 328 4.31 -8.11 -5.24
CA ILE A 328 2.91 -7.68 -5.10
C ILE A 328 2.06 -8.88 -4.71
N SER A 329 0.93 -8.63 -4.06
CA SER A 329 0.00 -9.67 -3.59
C SER A 329 -0.89 -10.20 -4.70
N ASP A 330 -1.35 -9.33 -5.62
CA ASP A 330 -2.20 -9.74 -6.75
C ASP A 330 -2.17 -8.72 -7.89
N ILE A 331 -2.62 -9.14 -9.07
CA ILE A 331 -2.84 -8.29 -10.25
C ILE A 331 -4.33 -7.99 -10.35
N LEU A 332 -4.69 -6.71 -10.34
CA LEU A 332 -6.09 -6.27 -10.34
C LEU A 332 -6.51 -5.73 -11.71
N GLU A 333 -7.82 -5.67 -11.92
CA GLU A 333 -8.42 -4.91 -13.01
C GLU A 333 -9.17 -3.70 -12.45
N TRP A 334 -8.83 -2.50 -12.92
CA TRP A 334 -9.41 -1.25 -12.43
C TRP A 334 -10.93 -1.26 -12.30
N LYS A 335 -11.65 -1.77 -13.29
CA LYS A 335 -13.13 -1.79 -13.28
C LYS A 335 -13.72 -2.46 -12.03
N THR A 336 -13.11 -3.56 -11.57
CA THR A 336 -13.57 -4.35 -10.43
C THR A 336 -12.72 -4.14 -9.17
N ALA A 337 -11.66 -3.33 -9.26
CA ALA A 337 -10.74 -3.04 -8.16
C ALA A 337 -11.45 -2.43 -6.94
N ARG A 338 -12.52 -1.64 -7.15
CA ARG A 338 -13.35 -1.07 -6.07
C ARG A 338 -13.88 -2.16 -5.13
N SER A 339 -14.62 -3.13 -5.66
CA SER A 339 -15.23 -4.21 -4.86
C SER A 339 -14.16 -5.09 -4.21
N PHE A 340 -13.09 -5.43 -4.95
CA PHE A 340 -11.98 -6.22 -4.42
C PHE A 340 -11.32 -5.53 -3.21
N LEU A 341 -10.90 -4.27 -3.37
CA LEU A 341 -10.18 -3.52 -2.33
C LEU A 341 -11.11 -3.17 -1.15
N TYR A 342 -12.41 -3.00 -1.38
CA TYR A 342 -13.38 -2.87 -0.30
C TYR A 342 -13.39 -4.11 0.61
N TRP A 343 -13.63 -5.29 0.03
CA TRP A 343 -13.71 -6.53 0.80
C TRP A 343 -12.38 -6.86 1.47
N ARG A 344 -11.26 -6.59 0.78
CA ARG A 344 -9.92 -6.77 1.36
C ARG A 344 -9.71 -5.85 2.55
N LEU A 345 -10.00 -4.56 2.41
CA LEU A 345 -9.83 -3.59 3.50
C LEU A 345 -10.72 -3.92 4.69
N ARG A 346 -12.00 -4.25 4.44
CA ARG A 346 -12.94 -4.65 5.50
C ARG A 346 -12.43 -5.87 6.28
N ARG A 347 -11.91 -6.87 5.56
CA ARG A 347 -11.29 -8.05 6.16
C ARG A 347 -10.09 -7.68 7.03
N LEU A 348 -9.16 -6.89 6.50
CA LEU A 348 -7.94 -6.50 7.22
C LEU A 348 -8.27 -5.74 8.51
N LEU A 349 -9.28 -4.87 8.49
CA LEU A 349 -9.72 -4.14 9.68
C LEU A 349 -10.33 -5.06 10.74
N LEU A 350 -11.16 -6.03 10.35
CA LEU A 350 -11.73 -6.99 11.28
C LEU A 350 -10.66 -7.95 11.83
N GLU A 351 -9.75 -8.43 10.98
CA GLU A 351 -8.62 -9.24 11.43
C GLU A 351 -7.71 -8.47 12.39
N ASP A 352 -7.42 -7.19 12.13
CA ASP A 352 -6.63 -6.35 13.02
C ASP A 352 -7.31 -6.19 14.39
N GLN A 353 -8.62 -5.95 14.44
CA GLN A 353 -9.34 -5.87 15.72
C GLN A 353 -9.15 -7.14 16.57
N VAL A 354 -9.32 -8.32 15.96
CA VAL A 354 -9.15 -9.59 16.66
C VAL A 354 -7.68 -9.81 17.05
N LYS A 355 -6.73 -9.46 16.17
CA LYS A 355 -5.29 -9.56 16.44
C LYS A 355 -4.88 -8.69 17.62
N GLN A 356 -5.33 -7.45 17.68
CA GLN A 356 -5.03 -6.53 18.78
C GLN A 356 -5.57 -7.07 20.12
N GLU A 357 -6.77 -7.66 20.14
CA GLU A 357 -7.32 -8.24 21.37
C GLU A 357 -6.53 -9.47 21.83
N ILE A 358 -6.08 -10.33 20.91
CA ILE A 358 -5.21 -11.47 21.23
C ILE A 358 -3.86 -10.99 21.78
N LEU A 359 -3.25 -9.98 21.16
CA LEU A 359 -1.96 -9.42 21.60
C LEU A 359 -2.02 -8.74 22.97
N GLN A 360 -3.16 -8.12 23.31
CA GLN A 360 -3.38 -7.57 24.65
C GLN A 360 -3.43 -8.66 25.74
N ILE A 361 -3.88 -9.86 25.39
CA ILE A 361 -3.98 -11.01 26.31
C ILE A 361 -2.64 -11.75 26.42
N SER A 362 -1.94 -11.91 25.30
CA SER A 362 -0.67 -12.62 25.23
C SER A 362 0.27 -11.90 24.29
N SER A 363 1.11 -11.04 24.87
CA SER A 363 2.12 -10.26 24.15
C SER A 363 3.29 -11.11 23.62
N GLU A 364 3.39 -12.38 24.06
CA GLU A 364 4.42 -13.33 23.63
C GLU A 364 4.10 -13.97 22.26
N LEU A 365 2.85 -13.93 21.81
CA LEU A 365 2.45 -14.56 20.55
C LEU A 365 2.96 -13.75 19.35
N SER A 366 3.62 -14.42 18.41
CA SER A 366 4.05 -13.81 17.16
C SER A 366 2.85 -13.57 16.21
N HIS A 367 2.96 -12.56 15.35
CA HIS A 367 1.92 -12.25 14.35
C HIS A 367 1.60 -13.44 13.43
N VAL A 368 2.61 -14.23 13.05
CA VAL A 368 2.45 -15.44 12.23
C VAL A 368 1.65 -16.52 12.96
N HIS A 369 1.87 -16.67 14.27
CA HIS A 369 1.06 -17.58 15.09
C HIS A 369 -0.39 -17.13 15.12
N ILE A 370 -0.66 -15.84 15.31
CA ILE A 370 -2.04 -15.31 15.37
C ILE A 370 -2.76 -15.50 14.03
N GLN A 371 -2.10 -15.23 12.91
CA GLN A 371 -2.69 -15.45 11.59
C GLN A 371 -3.00 -16.94 11.33
N SER A 372 -2.10 -17.83 11.77
CA SER A 372 -2.32 -19.27 11.69
C SER A 372 -3.46 -19.74 12.60
N MET A 373 -3.59 -19.15 13.79
CA MET A 373 -4.69 -19.42 14.72
C MET A 373 -6.04 -18.99 14.15
N LEU A 374 -6.13 -17.79 13.58
CA LEU A 374 -7.35 -17.31 12.92
C LEU A 374 -7.78 -18.23 11.78
N ARG A 375 -6.84 -18.63 10.92
CA ARG A 375 -7.12 -19.58 9.85
C ARG A 375 -7.57 -20.94 10.39
N ARG A 376 -6.95 -21.42 11.48
CA ARG A 376 -7.35 -22.67 12.13
C ARG A 376 -8.77 -22.58 12.68
N TRP A 377 -9.12 -21.50 13.38
CA TRP A 377 -10.47 -21.29 13.92
C TRP A 377 -11.53 -21.22 12.82
N PHE A 378 -11.21 -20.59 11.69
CA PHE A 378 -12.07 -20.61 10.50
C PHE A 378 -12.30 -22.04 10.00
N VAL A 379 -11.24 -22.83 9.84
CA VAL A 379 -11.34 -24.22 9.34
C VAL A 379 -12.06 -25.15 10.33
N GLU A 380 -11.87 -24.95 11.64
CA GLU A 380 -12.54 -25.73 12.69
C GLU A 380 -14.05 -25.46 12.73
N THR A 381 -14.48 -24.22 12.45
CA THR A 381 -15.89 -23.81 12.47
C THR A 381 -16.61 -24.12 11.17
N GLU A 382 -16.02 -23.77 10.02
CA GLU A 382 -16.62 -23.97 8.69
C GLU A 382 -16.37 -25.37 8.11
N GLY A 383 -15.40 -26.11 8.66
CA GLY A 383 -14.98 -27.42 8.21
C GLY A 383 -13.90 -27.39 7.12
N ALA A 384 -13.07 -28.44 7.08
CA ALA A 384 -11.94 -28.57 6.16
C ALA A 384 -12.32 -28.49 4.67
N VAL A 385 -13.53 -28.90 4.31
CA VAL A 385 -14.04 -28.82 2.92
C VAL A 385 -14.14 -27.37 2.44
N LYS A 386 -14.42 -26.43 3.33
CA LYS A 386 -14.55 -24.99 3.02
C LYS A 386 -13.27 -24.19 3.25
N ALA A 387 -12.14 -24.84 3.55
CA ALA A 387 -10.88 -24.14 3.86
C ALA A 387 -10.39 -23.20 2.76
N TYR A 388 -10.70 -23.48 1.49
CA TYR A 388 -10.36 -22.63 0.34
C TYR A 388 -11.08 -21.27 0.37
N LEU A 389 -12.23 -21.16 1.06
CA LEU A 389 -12.96 -19.90 1.21
C LEU A 389 -12.24 -18.91 2.12
N TRP A 390 -11.19 -19.32 2.83
CA TRP A 390 -10.32 -18.41 3.57
C TRP A 390 -9.63 -17.38 2.67
N ASP A 391 -9.39 -17.72 1.41
CA ASP A 391 -8.76 -16.80 0.45
C ASP A 391 -9.80 -15.83 -0.16
N ASN A 392 -11.10 -16.12 0.00
CA ASN A 392 -12.18 -15.22 -0.42
C ASN A 392 -12.46 -14.15 0.66
N ASN A 393 -12.15 -12.89 0.34
CA ASN A 393 -12.30 -11.79 1.29
C ASN A 393 -13.73 -11.62 1.83
N GLN A 394 -14.75 -11.73 0.97
CA GLN A 394 -16.15 -11.53 1.35
C GLN A 394 -16.61 -12.62 2.33
N MET A 395 -16.26 -13.88 2.08
CA MET A 395 -16.63 -14.99 2.96
C MET A 395 -15.99 -14.87 4.34
N VAL A 396 -14.72 -14.45 4.40
CA VAL A 396 -14.04 -14.25 5.68
C VAL A 396 -14.61 -13.05 6.44
N VAL A 397 -14.99 -11.97 5.75
CA VAL A 397 -15.69 -10.84 6.40
C VAL A 397 -17.01 -11.28 7.01
N GLN A 398 -17.84 -12.02 6.27
CA GLN A 398 -19.11 -12.52 6.77
C GLN A 398 -18.94 -13.41 8.01
N TRP A 399 -17.95 -14.32 7.98
CA TRP A 399 -17.61 -15.15 9.12
C TRP A 399 -17.12 -14.33 10.32
N LEU A 400 -16.23 -13.36 10.09
CA LEU A 400 -15.74 -12.47 11.15
C LEU A 400 -16.88 -11.66 11.76
N GLU A 401 -17.81 -11.11 10.97
CA GLU A 401 -18.95 -10.36 11.49
C GLU A 401 -19.88 -11.22 12.33
N GLN A 402 -20.15 -12.47 11.91
CA GLN A 402 -20.96 -13.43 12.65
C GLN A 402 -20.35 -13.80 14.00
N HIS A 403 -19.03 -13.96 14.08
CA HIS A 403 -18.37 -14.38 15.32
C HIS A 403 -17.83 -13.22 16.17
N TRP A 404 -17.58 -12.05 15.60
CA TRP A 404 -16.98 -10.93 16.34
C TRP A 404 -18.01 -9.89 16.80
N GLN A 405 -18.94 -9.51 15.93
CA GLN A 405 -19.83 -8.37 16.17
C GLN A 405 -21.14 -8.71 16.89
N VAL A 406 -21.47 -9.99 17.06
CA VAL A 406 -22.67 -10.42 17.77
C VAL A 406 -22.45 -10.31 19.29
N GLU A 407 -23.27 -9.51 19.97
CA GLU A 407 -23.33 -9.42 21.44
C GLU A 407 -24.12 -10.59 22.04
N ASP A 408 -23.70 -11.00 23.24
CA ASP A 408 -24.19 -12.06 24.12
C ASP A 408 -25.55 -12.71 23.74
N GLY A 409 -25.47 -13.90 23.14
CA GLY A 409 -26.64 -14.77 22.93
C GLY A 409 -26.40 -15.96 22.01
N LEU A 410 -25.50 -15.82 21.02
CA LEU A 410 -25.07 -16.89 20.12
C LEU A 410 -23.61 -17.30 20.44
N HIS A 411 -23.32 -18.61 20.45
CA HIS A 411 -21.98 -19.12 20.72
C HIS A 411 -20.95 -18.56 19.70
N SER A 412 -20.15 -17.58 20.11
CA SER A 412 -19.04 -17.06 19.32
C SER A 412 -17.77 -17.87 19.60
N THR A 413 -17.35 -18.67 18.63
CA THR A 413 -16.12 -19.47 18.75
C THR A 413 -14.88 -18.60 18.93
N ILE A 414 -14.81 -17.43 18.28
CA ILE A 414 -13.68 -16.50 18.44
C ILE A 414 -13.60 -15.98 19.88
N ARG A 415 -14.72 -15.48 20.44
CA ARG A 415 -14.75 -14.95 21.81
C ARG A 415 -14.50 -16.04 22.85
N GLU A 416 -15.02 -17.25 22.63
CA GLU A 416 -14.74 -18.41 23.50
C GLU A 416 -13.26 -18.78 23.49
N ASN A 417 -12.64 -18.88 22.31
CA ASN A 417 -11.21 -19.16 22.19
C ASN A 417 -10.37 -18.07 22.85
N ILE A 418 -10.73 -16.80 22.69
CA ILE A 418 -10.09 -15.68 23.39
C ILE A 418 -10.23 -15.80 24.92
N LYS A 419 -11.39 -16.24 25.42
CA LYS A 419 -11.60 -16.49 26.86
C LYS A 419 -10.70 -17.61 27.38
N TYR A 420 -10.52 -18.69 26.62
CA TYR A 420 -9.58 -19.76 26.98
C TYR A 420 -8.13 -19.25 26.98
N LEU A 421 -7.72 -18.50 25.95
CA LEU A 421 -6.39 -17.88 25.90
C LEU A 421 -6.14 -16.95 27.09
N LYS A 422 -7.15 -16.17 27.50
CA LYS A 422 -7.06 -15.27 28.66
C LYS A 422 -6.88 -16.03 29.96
N ARG A 423 -7.60 -17.15 30.13
CA ARG A 423 -7.45 -18.03 31.29
C ARG A 423 -6.05 -18.64 31.34
N ASP A 424 -5.56 -19.16 30.23
CA ASP A 424 -4.24 -19.80 30.16
C ASP A 424 -3.10 -18.79 30.37
N SER A 425 -3.23 -17.60 29.80
CA SER A 425 -2.30 -16.48 30.02
C SER A 425 -2.25 -16.09 31.51
N ALA A 426 -3.40 -15.92 32.15
CA ALA A 426 -3.46 -15.59 33.58
C ALA A 426 -2.84 -16.67 34.47
N LEU A 427 -3.11 -17.95 34.18
CA LEU A 427 -2.50 -19.08 34.89
C LEU A 427 -0.97 -19.10 34.73
N LYS A 428 -0.48 -18.80 33.52
CA LYS A 428 0.96 -18.71 33.25
C LYS A 428 1.59 -17.56 34.03
N THR A 429 0.96 -16.39 34.07
CA THR A 429 1.45 -15.23 34.84
C THR A 429 1.50 -15.53 36.33
N ILE A 430 0.42 -16.10 36.91
CA ILE A 430 0.39 -16.46 38.33
C ILE A 430 1.48 -17.48 38.65
N ARG A 431 1.67 -18.50 37.79
CA ARG A 431 2.74 -19.49 37.96
C ARG A 431 4.12 -18.85 37.93
N GLY A 432 4.38 -17.94 36.99
CA GLY A 432 5.65 -17.22 36.90
C GLY A 432 5.94 -16.40 38.16
N LEU A 433 4.96 -15.60 38.62
CA LEU A 433 5.10 -14.78 39.82
C LEU A 433 5.40 -15.60 41.09
N VAL A 434 4.72 -16.75 41.26
CA VAL A 434 4.93 -17.66 42.39
C VAL A 434 6.27 -18.40 42.29
N GLN A 435 6.73 -18.72 41.07
CA GLN A 435 8.05 -19.34 40.85
C GLN A 435 9.19 -18.36 41.12
N GLU A 436 9.03 -17.09 40.74
CA GLU A 436 10.02 -16.04 41.01
C GLU A 436 10.07 -15.62 42.48
N ASN A 437 8.94 -15.69 43.19
CA ASN A 437 8.81 -15.27 44.59
C ASN A 437 8.13 -16.37 45.44
N PRO A 438 8.84 -17.48 45.76
CA PRO A 438 8.26 -18.62 46.47
C PRO A 438 7.71 -18.27 47.86
N GLU A 439 8.24 -17.25 48.53
CA GLU A 439 7.81 -16.81 49.86
C GLU A 439 6.36 -16.32 49.91
N VAL A 440 5.82 -15.80 48.80
CA VAL A 440 4.44 -15.25 48.74
C VAL A 440 3.40 -16.36 48.52
N ALA A 441 3.82 -17.59 48.22
CA ALA A 441 2.92 -18.68 47.84
C ALA A 441 1.88 -19.01 48.93
N LEU A 442 2.32 -19.08 50.19
CA LEU A 442 1.44 -19.40 51.33
C LEU A 442 0.39 -18.32 51.57
N ASP A 443 0.81 -17.05 51.55
CA ASP A 443 -0.08 -15.90 51.73
C ASP A 443 -1.11 -15.80 50.60
N CYS A 444 -0.68 -16.06 49.35
CA CYS A 444 -1.58 -16.17 48.20
C CYS A 444 -2.63 -17.27 48.37
N MET A 445 -2.24 -18.47 48.85
CA MET A 445 -3.19 -19.56 49.12
C MET A 445 -4.20 -19.18 50.20
N MET A 446 -3.78 -18.50 51.27
CA MET A 446 -4.69 -18.03 52.30
C MET A 446 -5.70 -17.01 51.77
N HIS A 447 -5.24 -16.03 50.98
CA HIS A 447 -6.12 -15.03 50.36
C HIS A 447 -7.09 -15.64 49.34
N MET A 448 -6.62 -16.51 48.44
CA MET A 448 -7.51 -17.22 47.50
C MET A 448 -8.54 -18.09 48.24
N GLY A 449 -8.12 -18.73 49.34
CA GLY A 449 -8.96 -19.52 50.22
C GLY A 449 -10.18 -18.75 50.76
N GLN A 450 -10.08 -17.43 50.93
CA GLN A 450 -11.19 -16.59 51.40
C GLN A 450 -12.29 -16.41 50.34
N HIS A 451 -11.96 -16.50 49.06
CA HIS A 451 -12.87 -16.24 47.94
C HIS A 451 -13.51 -17.49 47.33
N ILE A 452 -12.98 -18.69 47.60
CA ILE A 452 -13.55 -19.96 47.13
C ILE A 452 -14.60 -20.52 48.10
N SER A 453 -15.53 -21.31 47.58
CA SER A 453 -16.64 -21.89 48.34
C SER A 453 -16.17 -22.92 49.39
N PRO A 454 -16.95 -23.18 50.46
CA PRO A 454 -16.59 -24.18 51.46
C PRO A 454 -16.35 -25.59 50.88
N ALA A 455 -17.07 -25.96 49.82
CA ALA A 455 -16.91 -27.23 49.12
C ALA A 455 -15.56 -27.31 48.37
N GLU A 456 -15.18 -26.23 47.68
CA GLU A 456 -13.88 -26.14 47.00
C GLU A 456 -12.72 -26.11 48.01
N ARG A 457 -12.89 -25.46 49.17
CA ARG A 457 -11.89 -25.49 50.26
C ARG A 457 -11.64 -26.91 50.76
N ALA A 458 -12.70 -27.68 50.97
CA ALA A 458 -12.60 -29.08 51.39
C ALA A 458 -11.89 -29.93 50.33
N GLN A 459 -12.18 -29.69 49.04
CA GLN A 459 -11.53 -30.38 47.92
C GLN A 459 -10.03 -30.05 47.82
N VAL A 460 -9.66 -28.78 47.98
CA VAL A 460 -8.25 -28.34 48.00
C VAL A 460 -7.50 -28.93 49.20
N ALA A 461 -8.10 -28.91 50.40
CA ALA A 461 -7.49 -29.51 51.58
C ALA A 461 -7.25 -31.02 51.42
N HIS A 462 -8.21 -31.73 50.82
CA HIS A 462 -8.05 -33.14 50.47
C HIS A 462 -6.92 -33.36 49.46
N LEU A 463 -6.88 -32.58 48.37
CA LEU A 463 -5.84 -32.68 47.34
C LEU A 463 -4.43 -32.46 47.92
N LEU A 464 -4.25 -31.43 48.75
CA LEU A 464 -2.97 -31.16 49.42
C LEU A 464 -2.57 -32.30 50.36
N SER A 465 -3.51 -32.87 51.12
CA SER A 465 -3.23 -34.02 52.00
C SER A 465 -2.83 -35.30 51.24
N THR A 466 -3.29 -35.46 50.01
CA THR A 466 -2.95 -36.61 49.15
C THR A 466 -1.67 -36.42 48.33
N MET A 467 -1.19 -35.18 48.16
CA MET A 467 0.05 -34.89 47.41
C MET A 467 1.32 -35.36 48.13
N ASP A 468 1.27 -35.55 49.44
CA ASP A 468 2.37 -36.08 50.26
C ASP A 468 2.44 -37.63 50.26
N SER A 469 1.60 -38.33 49.49
CA SER A 469 1.71 -39.79 49.33
C SER A 469 2.69 -40.10 48.19
N PRO A 470 3.94 -40.54 48.46
CA PRO A 470 4.85 -40.95 47.40
C PRO A 470 4.22 -42.10 46.62
N ALA A 471 4.32 -42.02 45.28
CA ALA A 471 4.03 -43.15 44.40
C ALA A 471 4.78 -44.37 44.94
N SER A 472 4.02 -45.31 45.48
CA SER A 472 4.55 -46.54 46.04
C SER A 472 4.93 -47.44 44.87
N THR A 473 6.24 -47.61 44.69
CA THR A 473 6.99 -48.68 43.95
C THR A 473 6.28 -49.47 42.88
#